data_AF-A0A522E5Y0-F1
#
_entry.id   AF-A0A522E5Y0-F1
#
_cell.length_a   1.000
_cell.length_b   1.000
_cell.length_c   1.000
_cell.angle_alpha   90.00
_cell.angle_beta   90.00
_cell.angle_gamma   90.00
#
_symmetry.space_group_name_H-M   'P 1'
#
loop_
_entity.id
_entity.type
_entity.pdbx_description
1 polymer ?
#
loop_
_entity_poly.entity_id
_entity_poly.type
_entity_poly.pdbx_seq_one_letter_code
_entity_poly.pdbx_strand_id
1 'polypeptide(L)'
;MQIAFLIGRILFGGFFFLSGINHFKEFKGTTAYTASKGVPSPAAAVAVTGLMLILGGLGTIFQVYPRESAALIALFLLFVTPKMHNFWKETDPNMKMVQQTNFMKNAALLGASLIFAF
;
A
#
# COMPACT_ATOMS: atom_id res chain seq x y z
N MET A 1 8.14 -7.22 -25.47
CA MET A 1 6.96 -7.47 -24.60
C MET A 1 7.35 -8.06 -23.24
N GLN A 2 8.17 -9.12 -23.17
CA GLN A 2 8.55 -9.74 -21.88
C GLN A 2 9.39 -8.83 -20.97
N ILE A 3 10.31 -8.04 -21.53
CA ILE A 3 11.15 -7.12 -20.75
C ILE A 3 10.29 -6.02 -20.10
N ALA A 4 9.32 -5.45 -20.82
CA ALA A 4 8.43 -4.43 -20.28
C ALA A 4 7.58 -4.97 -19.12
N PHE A 5 7.08 -6.20 -19.24
CA PHE A 5 6.35 -6.87 -18.16
C PHE A 5 7.24 -7.13 -16.94
N LEU A 6 8.47 -7.60 -17.15
CA LEU A 6 9.46 -7.79 -16.08
C LEU A 6 9.76 -6.48 -15.35
N ILE A 7 10.00 -5.39 -16.09
CA ILE A 7 10.26 -4.06 -15.52
C ILE A 7 9.04 -3.59 -14.71
N GLY A 8 7.84 -3.66 -15.29
CA GLY A 8 6.61 -3.25 -14.61
C GLY A 8 6.39 -4.01 -13.30
N ARG A 9 6.66 -5.31 -13.30
CA ARG A 9 6.58 -6.17 -12.11
C ARG A 9 7.59 -5.79 -11.04
N ILE A 10 8.84 -5.53 -11.42
CA ILE A 10 9.89 -5.10 -10.49
C ILE A 10 9.54 -3.74 -9.89
N LEU A 11 9.08 -2.79 -10.70
CA LEU A 11 8.70 -1.45 -10.22
C LEU A 11 7.49 -1.51 -9.29
N PHE A 12 6.44 -2.23 -9.68
CA PHE A 12 5.21 -2.37 -8.88
C PHE A 12 5.48 -3.12 -7.57
N GLY A 13 6.06 -4.32 -7.64
CA GLY A 13 6.38 -5.11 -6.45
C GLY A 13 7.44 -4.43 -5.58
N GLY A 14 8.42 -3.78 -6.19
CA GLY A 14 9.48 -3.04 -5.49
C GLY A 14 8.93 -1.85 -4.70
N PHE A 15 7.96 -1.11 -5.26
CA PHE A 15 7.26 -0.05 -4.54
C PHE A 15 6.64 -0.55 -3.24
N PHE A 16 5.92 -1.67 -3.28
CA PHE A 16 5.28 -2.24 -2.10
C PHE A 16 6.28 -2.87 -1.12
N PHE A 17 7.30 -3.57 -1.63
CA PHE A 17 8.36 -4.11 -0.78
C PHE A 17 9.04 -2.99 0.02
N LEU A 18 9.47 -1.92 -0.64
CA LEU A 18 10.09 -0.77 0.03
C LEU A 18 9.13 -0.05 0.98
N SER A 19 7.85 0.07 0.61
CA SER A 19 6.82 0.63 1.50
C SER A 19 6.65 -0.22 2.76
N GLY A 20 6.68 -1.54 2.63
CA GLY A 20 6.63 -2.46 3.76
C GLY A 20 7.86 -2.36 4.68
N ILE A 21 9.07 -2.23 4.11
CA ILE A 21 10.28 -1.94 4.90
C ILE A 21 10.13 -0.62 5.67
N ASN A 22 9.58 0.41 5.03
CA ASN A 22 9.40 1.72 5.66
C ASN A 22 8.38 1.69 6.82
N HIS A 23 7.36 0.82 6.79
CA HIS A 23 6.49 0.61 7.95
C HIS A 23 7.25 0.17 9.20
N PHE A 24 8.33 -0.59 9.06
CA PHE A 24 9.13 -1.05 10.20
C PHE A 24 10.23 -0.07 10.59
N LYS A 25 10.85 0.61 9.62
CA LYS A 25 11.84 1.67 9.90
C LYS A 25 11.21 2.85 10.63
N GLU A 26 10.06 3.30 10.16
CA GLU A 26 9.31 4.43 10.72
C GLU A 26 8.20 3.98 11.68
N PHE A 27 8.32 2.79 12.27
CA PHE A 27 7.24 2.12 13.00
C PHE A 27 6.56 3.01 14.05
N LYS A 28 7.34 3.77 14.82
CA LYS A 28 6.79 4.71 15.82
C LYS A 28 5.97 5.82 15.17
N GLY A 29 6.50 6.46 14.13
CA GLY A 29 5.83 7.55 13.42
C GLY A 29 4.59 7.07 12.67
N THR A 30 4.69 5.96 11.95
CA THR A 30 3.56 5.36 11.25
C THR A 30 2.47 4.90 12.23
N THR A 31 2.84 4.33 13.38
CA THR A 31 1.88 3.95 14.43
C THR A 31 1.15 5.17 14.99
N ALA A 32 1.87 6.26 15.29
CA ALA A 32 1.26 7.49 15.78
C ALA A 32 0.29 8.11 14.76
N TYR A 33 0.67 8.15 13.48
CA TYR A 33 -0.20 8.62 12.41
C TYR A 33 -1.42 7.71 12.19
N THR A 34 -1.23 6.40 12.28
CA THR A 34 -2.32 5.41 12.19
C THR A 34 -3.30 5.54 13.35
N ALA A 35 -2.79 5.83 14.55
CA ALA A 35 -3.61 6.13 15.73
C ALA A 35 -4.44 7.40 15.54
N SER A 36 -3.86 8.48 14.99
CA SER A 36 -4.59 9.73 14.74
C SER A 36 -5.72 9.58 13.71
N LYS A 37 -5.66 8.56 12.85
CA LYS A 37 -6.74 8.18 11.92
C LYS A 37 -7.83 7.29 12.57
N GLY A 38 -7.72 6.99 13.87
CA GLY A 38 -8.68 6.19 14.63
C GLY A 38 -8.74 4.74 14.17
N VAL A 39 -7.59 4.15 13.85
CA VAL A 39 -7.45 2.71 13.56
C VAL A 39 -7.28 1.96 14.89
N PRO A 40 -8.09 0.93 15.18
CA PRO A 40 -7.91 0.08 16.36
C PRO A 40 -6.54 -0.63 16.33
N SER A 41 -5.91 -0.75 17.50
CA SER A 41 -4.61 -1.44 17.65
C SER A 41 -3.57 -1.01 16.60
N PRO A 42 -3.19 0.30 16.55
CA PRO A 42 -2.44 0.87 15.44
C PRO A 42 -1.06 0.21 15.22
N ALA A 43 -0.37 -0.19 16.30
CA ALA A 43 0.92 -0.89 16.19
C ALA A 43 0.77 -2.25 15.50
N ALA A 44 -0.27 -3.01 15.86
CA ALA A 44 -0.56 -4.29 15.22
C ALA A 44 -0.97 -4.10 13.76
N ALA A 45 -1.79 -3.08 13.46
CA ALA A 45 -2.19 -2.75 12.09
C ALA A 45 -0.96 -2.41 11.21
N VAL A 46 -0.03 -1.59 11.71
CA VAL A 46 1.21 -1.25 10.99
C VAL A 46 2.08 -2.49 10.79
N ALA A 47 2.23 -3.35 11.81
CA ALA A 47 3.02 -4.57 11.68
C ALA A 47 2.42 -5.53 10.63
N VAL A 48 1.11 -5.80 10.71
CA VAL A 48 0.41 -6.69 9.76
C VAL A 48 0.49 -6.13 8.34
N THR A 49 0.16 -4.86 8.16
CA THR A 49 0.22 -4.25 6.82
C THR A 49 1.65 -4.17 6.29
N GLY A 50 2.65 -3.91 7.14
CA GLY A 50 4.06 -3.99 6.76
C GLY A 50 4.44 -5.37 6.21
N LEU A 51 4.04 -6.45 6.89
CA LEU A 51 4.25 -7.82 6.41
C LEU A 51 3.50 -8.08 5.09
N MET A 52 2.23 -7.66 4.98
CA MET A 52 1.45 -7.79 3.76
C MET A 52 2.16 -7.14 2.56
N LEU A 53 2.73 -5.95 2.77
CA LEU A 53 3.44 -5.21 1.72
C LEU A 53 4.77 -5.86 1.32
N ILE A 54 5.53 -6.37 2.29
CA ILE A 54 6.78 -7.10 2.01
C ILE A 54 6.49 -8.37 1.23
N LEU A 55 5.56 -9.19 1.72
CA LEU A 55 5.23 -10.48 1.12
C LEU A 55 4.59 -10.29 -0.27
N GLY A 56 3.66 -9.36 -0.40
CA GLY A 56 3.04 -9.02 -1.68
C GLY A 56 4.07 -8.48 -2.68
N GLY A 57 4.94 -7.56 -2.25
CA GLY A 57 5.97 -6.96 -3.10
C GLY A 57 6.98 -7.99 -3.62
N LEU A 58 7.57 -8.80 -2.71
CA LEU A 58 8.52 -9.85 -3.09
C LEU A 58 7.87 -10.96 -3.91
N GLY A 59 6.67 -11.39 -3.53
CA GLY A 59 5.93 -12.41 -4.26
C GLY A 59 5.59 -11.96 -5.67
N THR A 60 5.23 -10.68 -5.87
CA THR A 60 5.07 -10.11 -7.21
C THR A 60 6.39 -10.09 -7.98
N ILE A 61 7.50 -9.61 -7.40
CA ILE A 61 8.82 -9.55 -8.07
C ILE A 61 9.29 -10.93 -8.55
N PHE A 62 9.25 -11.92 -7.66
CA PHE A 62 9.79 -13.26 -7.88
C PHE A 62 8.77 -14.25 -8.44
N GLN A 63 7.53 -13.84 -8.66
CA GLN A 63 6.43 -14.69 -9.14
C GLN A 63 6.11 -15.88 -8.23
N VAL A 64 6.29 -15.70 -6.92
CA VAL A 64 5.87 -16.67 -5.91
C VAL A 64 4.40 -16.40 -5.62
N TYR A 65 3.51 -17.33 -5.97
CA TYR A 65 2.05 -17.16 -5.86
C TYR A 65 1.57 -15.80 -6.40
N PRO A 66 1.71 -15.52 -7.72
CA PRO A 66 1.54 -14.18 -8.27
C PRO A 66 0.16 -13.56 -7.99
N ARG A 67 -0.88 -14.38 -8.11
CA ARG A 67 -2.27 -13.98 -7.89
C ARG A 67 -2.51 -13.60 -6.44
N GLU A 68 -2.04 -14.42 -5.51
CA GLU A 68 -2.18 -14.23 -4.08
C GLU A 68 -1.35 -13.03 -3.59
N SER A 69 -0.13 -12.86 -4.12
CA SER A 69 0.74 -11.72 -3.82
C SER A 69 0.12 -10.39 -4.25
N ALA A 70 -0.45 -10.36 -5.45
CA ALA A 70 -1.17 -9.19 -5.95
C ALA A 70 -2.48 -8.95 -5.18
N ALA A 71 -3.22 -10.00 -4.84
CA ALA A 71 -4.42 -9.91 -4.01
C ALA A 71 -4.13 -9.37 -2.60
N LEU A 72 -2.97 -9.73 -2.01
CA LEU A 72 -2.54 -9.22 -0.72
C LEU A 72 -2.33 -7.70 -0.75
N ILE A 73 -1.69 -7.19 -1.81
CA ILE A 73 -1.54 -5.75 -2.08
C ILE A 73 -2.92 -5.10 -2.31
N ALA A 74 -3.78 -5.74 -3.09
CA ALA A 74 -5.12 -5.23 -3.37
C ALA A 74 -5.95 -5.06 -2.09
N LEU A 75 -5.92 -6.06 -1.19
CA LEU A 75 -6.58 -6.01 0.10
C LEU A 75 -6.02 -4.89 0.98
N PHE A 76 -4.70 -4.74 1.06
CA PHE A 76 -4.08 -3.62 1.76
C PHE A 76 -4.62 -2.28 1.23
N LEU A 77 -4.58 -2.06 -0.09
CA LEU A 77 -5.01 -0.81 -0.70
C LEU A 77 -6.51 -0.56 -0.50
N LEU A 78 -7.35 -1.59 -0.62
CA LEU A 78 -8.79 -1.49 -0.49
C LEU A 78 -9.21 -0.96 0.89
N PHE A 79 -8.58 -1.45 1.97
CA PHE A 79 -8.95 -1.06 3.33
C PHE A 79 -8.18 0.15 3.86
N VAL A 80 -6.89 0.26 3.56
CA VAL A 80 -6.04 1.33 4.10
C VAL A 80 -6.33 2.67 3.43
N THR A 81 -6.58 2.68 2.12
CA THR A 81 -6.77 3.91 1.34
C THR A 81 -7.92 4.79 1.85
N PRO A 82 -9.16 4.29 2.00
CA PRO A 82 -10.26 5.13 2.48
C PRO A 82 -10.15 5.50 3.96
N LYS A 83 -9.32 4.79 4.74
CA LYS A 83 -9.11 5.09 6.15
C LYS A 83 -8.01 6.11 6.39
N MET A 84 -6.86 5.93 5.74
CA MET A 84 -5.68 6.76 5.91
C MET A 84 -5.72 8.02 5.04
N HIS A 85 -6.32 7.94 3.85
CA HIS A 85 -6.35 9.02 2.86
C HIS A 85 -7.77 9.56 2.61
N ASN A 86 -8.57 9.64 3.69
CA ASN A 86 -9.93 10.17 3.72
C ASN A 86 -10.01 11.70 3.51
N PHE A 87 -9.54 12.20 2.36
CA PHE A 87 -9.44 13.62 2.05
C PHE A 87 -10.76 14.40 2.18
N TRP A 88 -11.91 13.73 2.05
CA TRP A 88 -13.24 14.33 2.24
C TRP A 88 -13.52 14.76 3.69
N LYS A 89 -12.74 14.29 4.67
CA LYS A 89 -12.83 14.72 6.07
C LYS A 89 -11.82 15.82 6.45
N GLU A 90 -10.96 16.22 5.53
CA GLU A 90 -9.93 17.22 5.79
C GLU A 90 -10.45 18.64 5.56
N THR A 91 -10.17 19.53 6.52
CA THR A 91 -10.61 20.93 6.49
C THR A 91 -9.50 21.87 6.04
N ASP A 92 -8.23 21.53 6.30
CA ASP A 92 -7.10 22.31 5.80
C ASP A 92 -6.93 22.09 4.28
N PRO A 93 -6.93 23.15 3.44
CA PRO A 93 -6.86 23.00 1.99
C PRO A 93 -5.60 22.28 1.49
N ASN A 94 -4.45 22.53 2.12
CA ASN A 94 -3.18 21.92 1.71
C ASN A 94 -3.16 20.43 2.05
N MET A 95 -3.57 20.08 3.26
CA MET A 95 -3.69 18.69 3.69
C MET A 95 -4.72 17.92 2.86
N LYS A 96 -5.85 18.56 2.50
CA LYS A 96 -6.87 17.94 1.67
C LYS A 96 -6.31 17.54 0.32
N MET A 97 -5.55 18.44 -0.33
CA MET A 97 -4.87 18.14 -1.59
C MET A 97 -3.87 16.99 -1.46
N VAL A 98 -3.06 16.97 -0.40
CA VAL A 98 -2.10 15.89 -0.14
C VAL A 98 -2.81 14.54 0.05
N GLN A 99 -3.89 14.50 0.81
CA GLN A 99 -4.66 13.26 1.04
C GLN A 99 -5.36 12.81 -0.24
N GLN A 100 -5.89 13.73 -1.05
CA GLN A 100 -6.54 13.39 -2.32
C GLN A 100 -5.54 12.78 -3.30
N THR A 101 -4.33 13.35 -3.40
CA THR A 101 -3.25 12.78 -4.24
C THR A 101 -2.89 11.37 -3.80
N ASN A 102 -2.73 11.13 -2.49
CA ASN A 102 -2.42 9.79 -1.98
C ASN A 102 -3.56 8.80 -2.21
N PHE A 103 -4.81 9.24 -2.07
CA PHE A 103 -5.99 8.43 -2.38
C PHE A 103 -5.99 7.99 -3.85
N MET A 104 -5.82 8.94 -4.77
CA MET A 104 -5.82 8.66 -6.21
C MET A 104 -4.65 7.77 -6.64
N LYS A 105 -3.45 8.02 -6.08
CA LYS A 105 -2.28 7.14 -6.27
C LYS A 105 -2.59 5.71 -5.85
N ASN A 106 -3.17 5.52 -4.67
CA ASN A 106 -3.50 4.18 -4.18
C ASN A 106 -4.63 3.52 -4.99
N ALA A 107 -5.62 4.29 -5.46
CA ALA A 107 -6.67 3.77 -6.33
C ALA A 107 -6.10 3.27 -7.67
N ALA A 108 -5.16 4.01 -8.28
CA ALA A 108 -4.47 3.57 -9.48
C ALA A 108 -3.63 2.30 -9.23
N LEU A 109 -2.91 2.24 -8.11
CA LEU A 109 -2.14 1.06 -7.70
C LEU A 109 -3.04 -0.14 -7.41
N LEU A 110 -4.26 0.08 -6.90
CA LEU A 110 -5.26 -0.97 -6.70
C LEU A 110 -5.66 -1.53 -8.06
N GLY A 111 -5.96 -0.67 -9.04
CA GLY A 111 -6.19 -1.10 -10.42
C GLY A 111 -5.05 -1.95 -10.97
N ALA A 112 -3.80 -1.52 -10.80
CA ALA A 112 -2.63 -2.29 -11.21
C ALA A 112 -2.51 -3.65 -10.48
N SER A 113 -2.80 -3.68 -9.17
CA SER A 113 -2.79 -4.93 -8.40
C SER A 113 -3.85 -5.93 -8.89
N LEU A 114 -5.02 -5.45 -9.33
CA LEU A 114 -6.07 -6.29 -9.89
C LEU A 114 -5.65 -6.86 -11.26
N ILE A 115 -4.99 -6.07 -12.10
CA ILE A 115 -4.43 -6.55 -13.38
C ILE A 115 -3.34 -7.62 -13.17
N PHE A 116 -2.55 -7.54 -12.09
CA PHE A 116 -1.60 -8.60 -11.76
C PHE A 116 -2.24 -9.85 -11.15
N ALA A 117 -3.44 -9.71 -10.55
CA ALA A 117 -4.13 -10.80 -9.87
C ALA A 117 -5.06 -11.61 -10.79
N PHE A 118 -5.53 -11.04 -11.90
CA PHE A 118 -6.55 -11.61 -12.79
C PHE A 118 -6.19 -11.36 -14.25
#